data_AF-A0A1V4JSS1-F1
#
_entry.id   AF-A0A1V4JSS1-F1
#
_cell.length_a   1.000
_cell.length_b   1.000
_cell.length_c   1.000
_cell.angle_alpha   90.00
_cell.angle_beta   90.00
_cell.angle_gamma   90.00
#
_symmetry.space_group_name_H-M   'P 1'
#
loop_
_entity.id
_entity.type
_entity.pdbx_description
1 polymer ?
#
loop_
_entity_poly.entity_id
_entity_poly.type
_entity_poly.pdbx_seq_one_letter_code
_entity_poly.pdbx_strand_id
1 'polypeptide(L)'
;MPSASTESQRDWGKGMACVGRTKECTIVPSNHYGPIPGVPVGTTWKFRVQVSEAGVHRPHVGGIHGRSNDGAYSLVLAGGFEDEVVCHLVKSLMLF
;
A
#
# COMPACT_ATOMS: atom_id res chain seq x y z
N MET A 1 4.33 20.57 21.64
CA MET A 1 5.60 20.67 20.90
C MET A 1 5.26 20.98 19.44
N PRO A 2 5.61 22.15 18.90
CA PRO A 2 5.49 22.42 17.47
C PRO A 2 6.83 22.11 16.79
N SER A 3 6.87 21.19 15.84
CA SER A 3 8.01 20.99 14.94
C SER A 3 7.45 20.72 13.54
N ALA A 4 7.82 21.38 12.46
CA ALA A 4 8.74 22.48 12.22
C ALA A 4 8.23 23.16 10.94
N SER A 5 8.59 24.43 10.75
CA SER A 5 8.38 25.18 9.53
C SER A 5 8.86 24.42 8.28
N THR A 6 8.06 24.50 7.23
CA THR A 6 8.04 23.65 6.03
C THR A 6 9.11 23.98 4.98
N GLU A 7 10.37 24.26 5.35
CA GLU A 7 11.43 24.50 4.35
C GLU A 7 12.77 23.90 4.76
N SER A 8 12.93 22.59 4.53
CA SER A 8 14.27 21.99 4.49
C SER A 8 14.86 22.18 3.09
N GLN A 9 15.93 22.97 2.95
CA GLN A 9 16.74 23.07 1.71
C GLN A 9 17.53 21.79 1.35
N ARG A 10 17.36 20.72 2.12
CA ARG A 10 18.04 19.46 1.88
C ARG A 10 17.22 18.66 0.87
N ASP A 11 17.70 18.61 -0.38
CA ASP A 11 17.19 17.69 -1.38
C ASP A 11 17.63 16.27 -0.98
N TRP A 12 16.73 15.53 -0.32
CA TRP A 12 16.90 14.12 0.03
C TRP A 12 16.84 13.20 -1.21
N GLY A 13 16.93 13.77 -2.41
CA GLY A 13 16.68 13.15 -3.70
C GLY A 13 15.19 13.02 -3.97
N LYS A 14 14.84 12.79 -5.23
CA LYS A 14 13.47 12.44 -5.69
C LYS A 14 13.05 11.02 -5.25
N GLY A 15 13.37 10.62 -4.02
CA GLY A 15 13.06 9.31 -3.45
C GLY A 15 11.60 9.17 -3.04
N MET A 16 11.14 7.93 -2.83
CA MET A 16 9.73 7.62 -2.54
C MET A 16 9.40 7.52 -1.04
N ALA A 17 10.35 7.88 -0.15
CA ALA A 17 10.19 7.69 1.29
C ALA A 17 9.06 8.53 1.91
N CYS A 18 8.86 9.75 1.40
CA CYS A 18 7.88 10.71 1.94
C CYS A 18 6.82 11.11 0.89
N VAL A 19 6.72 10.37 -0.22
CA VAL A 19 5.82 10.73 -1.32
C VAL A 19 4.39 10.27 -1.02
N GLY A 20 3.45 11.21 -1.10
CA GLY A 20 2.02 10.94 -0.97
C GLY A 20 1.40 10.36 -2.24
N ARG A 21 0.11 10.01 -2.16
CA ARG A 21 -0.64 9.57 -3.35
C ARG A 21 -0.79 10.74 -4.32
N THR A 22 -0.64 10.46 -5.61
CA THR A 22 -0.99 11.37 -6.69
C THR A 22 -2.47 11.24 -7.10
N LYS A 23 -3.07 10.07 -6.84
CA LYS A 23 -4.49 9.79 -7.13
C LYS A 23 -5.12 8.90 -6.06
N GLU A 24 -6.43 8.96 -5.91
CA GLU A 24 -7.15 8.07 -5.01
C GLU A 24 -8.14 7.20 -5.80
N CYS A 25 -8.22 5.92 -5.44
CA CYS A 25 -9.20 5.03 -6.04
C CYS A 25 -10.62 5.40 -5.56
N THR A 26 -11.40 5.95 -6.49
CA THR A 26 -12.81 6.35 -6.33
C THR A 26 -13.79 5.34 -6.94
N ILE A 27 -13.29 4.30 -7.62
CA ILE A 27 -14.12 3.28 -8.28
C ILE A 27 -14.94 2.48 -7.25
N VAL A 28 -14.31 2.19 -6.10
CA VAL A 28 -14.93 1.46 -4.99
C VAL A 28 -14.64 2.19 -3.67
N PRO A 29 -15.50 2.03 -2.65
CA PRO A 29 -15.29 2.65 -1.35
C PRO A 29 -14.04 2.11 -0.65
N SER A 30 -13.62 2.78 0.43
CA SER A 30 -12.40 2.40 1.15
C SER A 30 -12.52 1.09 1.92
N ASN A 31 -13.73 0.72 2.32
CA ASN A 31 -14.06 -0.55 2.98
C ASN A 31 -14.57 -1.61 2.00
N HIS A 32 -14.23 -1.51 0.72
CA HIS A 32 -14.64 -2.50 -0.29
C HIS A 32 -13.98 -3.85 -0.03
N TYR A 33 -14.79 -4.91 -0.07
CA TYR A 33 -14.33 -6.29 -0.03
C TYR A 33 -14.26 -6.88 -1.44
N GLY A 34 -13.20 -7.65 -1.69
CA GLY A 34 -13.01 -8.36 -2.95
C GLY A 34 -12.20 -7.57 -4.00
N PRO A 35 -12.14 -8.08 -5.24
CA PRO A 35 -11.29 -7.52 -6.28
C PRO A 35 -11.63 -6.07 -6.63
N ILE A 36 -10.61 -5.29 -6.95
CA ILE A 36 -10.80 -3.93 -7.49
C ILE A 36 -11.14 -4.03 -8.97
N PRO A 37 -12.25 -3.42 -9.44
CA PRO A 37 -12.58 -3.41 -10.85
C PRO A 37 -11.44 -2.81 -11.70
N GLY A 38 -11.07 -3.52 -12.78
CA GLY A 38 -10.00 -3.10 -13.68
C GLY A 38 -8.57 -3.47 -13.24
N VAL A 39 -8.42 -4.19 -12.11
CA VAL A 39 -7.12 -4.67 -11.63
C VAL A 39 -7.10 -6.21 -11.66
N PRO A 40 -6.57 -6.85 -12.70
CA PRO A 40 -6.47 -8.31 -12.77
C PRO A 40 -5.39 -8.85 -11.83
N VAL A 41 -5.54 -10.11 -11.43
CA VAL A 41 -4.52 -10.85 -10.69
C VAL A 41 -3.20 -10.88 -11.47
N GLY A 42 -2.09 -10.69 -10.78
CA GLY A 42 -0.76 -10.59 -11.40
C GLY A 42 -0.36 -9.18 -11.81
N THR A 43 -1.21 -8.16 -11.60
CA THR A 43 -0.80 -6.76 -11.74
C THR A 43 0.30 -6.43 -10.74
N THR A 44 1.41 -5.88 -11.22
CA THR A 44 2.59 -5.56 -10.39
C THR A 44 2.81 -4.06 -10.26
N TRP A 45 3.22 -3.62 -9.07
CA TRP A 45 3.65 -2.24 -8.82
C TRP A 45 5.04 -2.22 -8.17
N LYS A 46 5.79 -1.15 -8.43
CA LYS A 46 7.13 -0.98 -7.86
C LYS A 46 7.10 -0.45 -6.43
N PHE A 47 6.12 0.39 -6.11
CA PHE A 47 6.03 1.06 -4.81
C PHE A 47 4.64 0.90 -4.17
N ARG A 48 4.60 0.81 -2.84
CA ARG A 48 3.36 0.68 -2.04
C ARG A 48 2.37 1.82 -2.27
N VAL A 49 2.86 3.02 -2.56
CA VAL A 49 1.98 4.16 -2.89
C VAL A 49 1.14 3.90 -4.13
N GLN A 50 1.69 3.26 -5.18
CA GLN A 50 0.96 2.98 -6.42
C GLN A 50 -0.16 1.94 -6.21
N VAL A 51 0.04 1.01 -5.28
CA VAL A 51 -0.91 -0.04 -4.90
C VAL A 51 -2.07 0.57 -4.12
N SER A 52 -1.73 1.55 -3.28
CA SER A 52 -2.68 2.36 -2.54
C SER A 52 -3.52 3.25 -3.46
N GLU A 53 -2.90 3.85 -4.47
CA GLU A 53 -3.57 4.60 -5.52
C GLU A 53 -4.51 3.72 -6.36
N ALA A 54 -4.15 2.47 -6.61
CA ALA A 54 -5.01 1.49 -7.30
C ALA A 54 -6.17 1.02 -6.41
N GLY A 55 -6.13 1.26 -5.10
CA GLY A 55 -7.17 0.86 -4.14
C GLY A 55 -7.07 -0.57 -3.64
N VAL A 56 -6.11 -1.36 -4.13
CA VAL A 56 -5.93 -2.77 -3.75
C VAL A 56 -5.45 -2.88 -2.30
N HIS A 57 -4.50 -2.03 -1.90
CA HIS A 57 -4.05 -1.96 -0.50
C HIS A 57 -3.76 -0.52 -0.10
N ARG A 58 -4.72 0.10 0.58
CA ARG A 58 -4.72 1.55 0.87
C ARG A 58 -3.66 2.01 1.87
N PRO A 59 -3.24 1.24 2.88
CA PRO A 59 -2.13 1.64 3.75
C PRO A 59 -0.80 1.71 3.00
N HIS A 60 -0.07 2.82 3.17
CA HIS A 60 1.26 3.00 2.56
C HIS A 60 2.34 2.14 3.23
N VAL A 61 2.20 1.93 4.53
CA VAL A 61 3.19 1.22 5.36
C VAL A 61 2.60 -0.04 5.98
N GLY A 62 1.47 0.09 6.69
CA GLY A 62 0.84 -1.01 7.43
C GLY A 62 0.60 -2.25 6.57
N GLY A 63 0.81 -3.44 7.12
CA GLY A 63 0.65 -4.71 6.39
C GLY A 63 -0.80 -5.14 6.21
N ILE A 64 -1.73 -4.64 7.02
CA ILE A 64 -3.15 -5.01 7.01
C ILE A 64 -3.99 -3.75 6.84
N HIS A 65 -4.95 -3.81 5.93
CA HIS A 65 -5.99 -2.81 5.74
C HIS A 65 -7.30 -3.36 6.28
N GLY A 66 -7.84 -2.76 7.33
CA GLY A 66 -9.06 -3.23 7.97
C GLY A 66 -9.60 -2.28 9.02
N ARG A 67 -10.77 -2.59 9.56
CA ARG A 67 -11.34 -1.96 10.76
C ARG A 67 -11.66 -3.05 11.78
N SER A 68 -11.40 -2.76 13.06
CA SER A 68 -11.64 -3.71 14.16
C SER A 68 -13.10 -4.16 14.27
N ASN A 69 -14.04 -3.31 13.89
CA ASN A 69 -15.48 -3.53 14.02
C ASN A 69 -16.14 -4.01 12.70
N ASP A 70 -15.35 -4.32 11.68
CA ASP A 70 -15.84 -4.79 10.37
C ASP A 70 -15.04 -6.04 9.96
N GLY A 71 -13.82 -5.83 9.46
CA GLY A 71 -12.92 -6.90 9.04
C GLY A 71 -11.69 -6.35 8.31
N ALA A 72 -10.94 -7.24 7.66
CA ALA A 72 -9.77 -6.90 6.86
C ALA A 72 -10.10 -6.97 5.36
N TYR A 73 -9.81 -5.89 4.65
CA TYR A 73 -10.08 -5.74 3.22
C TYR A 73 -8.91 -6.21 2.35
N SER A 74 -7.66 -6.03 2.82
CA SER A 74 -6.46 -6.54 2.15
C SER A 74 -5.24 -6.61 3.07
N LEU A 75 -4.27 -7.47 2.72
CA LEU A 75 -3.01 -7.63 3.44
C LEU A 75 -1.83 -7.77 2.48
N VAL A 76 -0.61 -7.42 2.91
CA VAL A 76 0.61 -7.53 2.11
C VAL A 76 1.57 -8.52 2.75
N LEU A 77 1.97 -9.54 2.00
CA LEU A 77 3.07 -10.45 2.37
C LEU A 77 4.39 -9.84 1.89
N ALA A 78 5.26 -9.46 2.83
CA ALA A 78 6.48 -8.70 2.53
C ALA A 78 7.78 -9.32 3.09
N GLY A 79 7.72 -10.48 3.74
CA GLY A 79 8.86 -11.06 4.47
C GLY A 79 9.08 -10.38 5.82
N GLY A 80 8.01 -9.86 6.43
CA GLY A 80 8.07 -9.11 7.68
C GLY A 80 7.87 -9.97 8.93
N PHE A 81 7.43 -11.22 8.75
CA PHE A 81 7.21 -12.16 9.83
C PHE A 81 8.08 -13.39 9.62
N GLU A 82 8.70 -13.90 10.69
CA GLU A 82 9.62 -15.03 10.62
C GLU A 82 8.91 -16.32 10.19
N ASP A 83 7.61 -16.43 10.48
CA ASP A 83 6.76 -17.56 10.15
C ASP A 83 6.13 -17.47 8.74
N GLU A 84 6.45 -16.44 7.95
CA GLU A 84 5.91 -16.29 6.59
C GLU A 84 6.49 -17.34 5.62
N VAL A 85 5.70 -18.37 5.32
CA VAL A 85 6.02 -19.35 4.28
C VAL A 85 5.49 -18.85 2.93
N VAL A 86 6.30 -18.05 2.23
CA VAL A 86 5.96 -17.51 0.91
C VAL A 86 6.98 -18.01 -0.12
N CYS A 87 6.50 -18.48 -1.29
CA CYS A 87 7.40 -18.84 -2.38
C CYS A 87 8.22 -17.60 -2.78
N HIS A 88 9.55 -17.72 -2.88
CA HIS A 88 10.47 -16.59 -3.12
C HIS A 88 10.15 -15.80 -4.41
N LEU A 89 9.39 -16.38 -5.33
CA LEU A 89 8.93 -15.76 -6.56
C LEU A 89 7.84 -14.68 -6.34
N VAL A 90 7.17 -14.67 -5.18
CA VAL A 90 5.99 -13.83 -4.89
C VAL A 90 6.36 -12.49 -4.24
N LYS A 91 7.66 -12.19 -4.06
CA LYS A 91 8.13 -10.92 -3.49
C LYS A 91 7.71 -9.68 -4.30
N SER A 92 7.19 -9.86 -5.51
CA SER A 92 6.54 -8.81 -6.30
C SER A 92 5.08 -8.63 -5.88
N LEU A 93 4.87 -8.10 -4.66
CA LEU A 93 3.60 -7.57 -4.13
C LEU A 93 2.31 -8.19 -4.71
N MET A 94 2.23 -9.51 -4.68
CA MET A 94 1.11 -10.24 -5.25
C MET A 94 0.03 -10.33 -4.18
N LEU A 95 -1.00 -9.49 -4.33
CA LEU A 95 -2.24 -9.56 -3.55
C LEU A 95 -3.14 -10.59 -4.25
N PHE A 96 -3.45 -11.69 -3.57
CA PHE A 96 -4.51 -12.63 -3.97
C PHE A 96 -5.89 -12.00 -3.74
#